data_AF-A0A9Q4CW20-F1
#
_entry.id   AF-A0A9Q4CW20-F1
#
_cell.length_a   1.000
_cell.length_b   1.000
_cell.length_c   1.000
_cell.angle_alpha   90.00
_cell.angle_beta   90.00
_cell.angle_gamma   90.00
#
_symmetry.space_group_name_H-M   'P 1'
#
loop_
_entity.id
_entity.type
_entity.pdbx_description
1 polymer ?
#
loop_
_entity_poly.entity_id
_entity_poly.type
_entity_poly.pdbx_seq_one_letter_code
_entity_poly.pdbx_strand_id
1 'polypeptide(L)'
;MVDSTGSARLVLRPLVVVEGLHDLQKVKAAVDADVWVLGGDRISHRTVAELRRAEATRGVIVLTDPDGPGEHIRRRLDALVPGCMHAYVTKAEALSGGHVGVEHASVAAVQRALSQVRTHGFAVAPEGRNEPEYTLADLVAVGLTAHGEAAKRRRQVGELLGLGYGNAKAFVHKLNALHVPRAEWERACRIALGKGEERLGKP
;
A
#
# COMPACT_ATOMS: atom_id res chain seq x y z
N MET A 1 13.73 -2.61 37.81
CA MET A 1 13.88 -1.79 36.59
C MET A 1 13.57 -2.69 35.41
N VAL A 2 12.32 -2.65 34.96
CA VAL A 2 11.91 -3.27 33.69
C VAL A 2 11.47 -2.10 32.82
N ASP A 3 12.33 -1.70 31.89
CA ASP A 3 11.92 -0.90 30.75
C ASP A 3 11.07 -1.81 29.85
N SER A 4 9.79 -1.50 29.69
CA SER A 4 8.92 -2.13 28.69
C SER A 4 7.75 -1.20 28.37
N THR A 5 8.06 0.06 28.03
CA THR A 5 7.10 0.96 27.39
C THR A 5 6.90 0.52 25.94
N GLY A 6 6.20 -0.60 25.76
CA GLY A 6 5.66 -0.99 24.45
C GLY A 6 4.56 -0.01 24.09
N SER A 7 4.93 1.15 23.54
CA SER A 7 3.95 2.10 23.02
C SER A 7 3.22 1.43 21.85
N ALA A 8 1.94 1.12 22.03
CA ALA A 8 1.04 0.62 21.01
C ALA A 8 1.21 1.46 19.74
N ARG A 9 1.73 0.84 18.67
CA ARG A 9 1.95 1.53 17.41
C ARG A 9 0.59 1.74 16.75
N LEU A 10 0.27 3.00 16.42
CA LEU A 10 -0.97 3.36 15.73
C LEU A 10 -1.14 2.53 14.44
N VAL A 11 -2.22 1.77 14.34
CA VAL A 11 -2.57 0.98 13.15
C VAL A 11 -3.49 1.79 12.25
N LEU A 12 -3.12 1.96 10.98
CA LEU A 12 -3.91 2.68 10.00
C LEU A 12 -4.43 1.74 8.92
N ARG A 13 -5.75 1.72 8.80
CA ARG A 13 -6.40 1.01 7.70
C ARG A 13 -6.21 1.71 6.35
N PRO A 14 -6.19 3.03 6.16
CA PRO A 14 -5.95 3.62 4.84
C PRO A 14 -4.55 3.31 4.27
N LEU A 15 -4.43 3.27 2.94
CA LEU A 15 -3.12 3.17 2.26
C LEU A 15 -2.40 4.52 2.35
N VAL A 16 -1.18 4.55 2.91
CA VAL A 16 -0.38 5.77 2.97
C VAL A 16 0.47 5.91 1.71
N VAL A 17 0.34 7.00 0.98
CA VAL A 17 1.14 7.29 -0.22
C VAL A 17 2.25 8.28 0.13
N VAL A 18 3.49 7.93 -0.20
CA VAL A 18 4.68 8.76 0.03
C VAL A 18 5.50 8.90 -1.26
N GLU A 19 6.38 9.90 -1.30
CA GLU A 19 7.20 10.18 -2.48
C GLU A 19 8.38 9.21 -2.60
N GLY A 20 9.16 9.06 -1.53
CA GLY A 20 10.43 8.34 -1.54
C GLY A 20 10.54 7.16 -0.55
N LEU A 21 11.67 6.45 -0.66
CA LEU A 21 11.98 5.32 0.21
C LEU A 21 12.34 5.73 1.64
N HIS A 22 12.89 6.93 1.84
CA HIS A 22 13.19 7.43 3.18
C HIS A 22 11.90 7.78 3.94
N ASP A 23 10.89 8.32 3.25
CA ASP A 23 9.56 8.55 3.81
C ASP A 23 8.89 7.25 4.21
N LEU A 24 9.01 6.20 3.38
CA LEU A 24 8.53 4.86 3.71
C LEU A 24 9.10 4.40 5.05
N GLN A 25 10.41 4.54 5.26
CA GLN A 25 11.05 4.16 6.51
C GLN A 25 10.48 4.98 7.68
N LYS A 26 10.23 6.27 7.48
CA LYS A 26 9.67 7.13 8.52
C LYS A 26 8.23 6.75 8.89
N VAL A 27 7.38 6.53 7.90
CA VAL A 27 5.99 6.09 8.10
C VAL A 27 5.98 4.72 8.78
N LYS A 28 6.79 3.77 8.31
CA LYS A 28 6.96 2.45 8.94
C LYS A 28 7.69 2.51 10.29
N ALA A 29 8.25 3.64 10.72
CA ALA A 29 8.72 3.87 12.08
C ALA A 29 7.60 4.42 12.98
N ALA A 30 6.68 5.19 12.40
CA ALA A 30 5.58 5.89 13.08
C ALA A 30 4.35 5.03 13.30
N VAL A 31 3.90 4.31 12.28
CA VAL A 31 2.59 3.65 12.27
C VAL A 31 2.70 2.26 11.66
N ASP A 32 1.70 1.43 11.94
CA ASP A 32 1.48 0.20 11.19
C ASP A 32 0.46 0.46 10.09
N ALA A 33 0.95 0.64 8.87
CA ALA A 33 0.15 0.96 7.71
C ALA A 33 0.78 0.34 6.47
N ASP A 34 -0.04 -0.02 5.48
CA ASP A 34 0.49 -0.25 4.15
C ASP A 34 0.92 1.08 3.53
N VAL A 35 2.05 1.07 2.84
CA VAL A 35 2.65 2.27 2.27
C VAL A 35 2.95 2.04 0.80
N TRP A 36 2.51 2.96 -0.04
CA TRP A 36 2.82 2.99 -1.47
C TRP A 36 3.81 4.11 -1.77
N VAL A 37 4.95 3.76 -2.35
CA VAL A 37 5.99 4.73 -2.75
C VAL A 37 5.80 5.10 -4.22
N LEU A 38 5.70 6.39 -4.53
CA LEU A 38 5.49 6.88 -5.89
C LEU A 38 6.77 6.84 -6.74
N GLY A 39 7.92 7.20 -6.15
CA GLY A 39 9.18 7.35 -6.88
C GLY A 39 9.27 8.65 -7.69
N GLY A 40 8.65 9.73 -7.20
CA GLY A 40 8.63 11.06 -7.81
C GLY A 40 7.26 11.50 -8.37
N ASP A 41 7.26 12.54 -9.18
CA ASP A 41 6.07 13.25 -9.68
C ASP A 41 5.38 12.59 -10.89
N ARG A 42 6.07 11.67 -11.57
CA ARG A 42 5.55 10.94 -12.75
C ARG A 42 4.65 9.79 -12.33
N ILE A 43 3.40 10.12 -12.01
CA ILE A 43 2.38 9.14 -11.64
C ILE A 43 1.82 8.44 -12.89
N SER A 44 2.07 7.13 -13.02
CA SER A 44 1.61 6.33 -14.15
C SER A 44 0.10 6.04 -14.11
N HIS A 45 -0.54 5.81 -15.27
CA HIS A 45 -1.96 5.40 -15.32
C HIS A 45 -2.25 4.16 -14.49
N ARG A 46 -1.31 3.22 -14.44
CA ARG A 46 -1.41 2.05 -13.59
C ARG A 46 -1.43 2.45 -12.13
N THR A 47 -0.49 3.26 -11.67
CA THR A 47 -0.47 3.78 -10.29
C THR A 47 -1.79 4.44 -9.93
N VAL A 48 -2.35 5.27 -10.83
CA VAL A 48 -3.66 5.90 -10.61
C VAL A 48 -4.77 4.87 -10.43
N ALA A 49 -4.83 3.82 -11.26
CA ALA A 49 -5.85 2.79 -11.17
C ALA A 49 -5.80 2.04 -9.83
N GLU A 50 -4.60 1.76 -9.33
CA GLU A 50 -4.35 1.09 -8.05
C GLU A 50 -4.79 1.97 -6.88
N LEU A 51 -4.42 3.26 -6.91
CA LEU A 51 -4.80 4.21 -5.88
C LEU A 51 -6.31 4.46 -5.86
N ARG A 52 -6.98 4.51 -7.01
CA ARG A 52 -8.46 4.57 -7.07
C ARG A 52 -9.12 3.35 -6.43
N ARG A 53 -8.54 2.16 -6.64
CA ARG A 53 -9.03 0.94 -6.00
C ARG A 53 -8.84 1.00 -4.49
N ALA A 54 -7.65 1.41 -4.04
CA ALA A 54 -7.38 1.58 -2.61
C ALA A 54 -8.32 2.60 -1.96
N GLU A 55 -8.55 3.73 -2.63
CA GLU A 55 -9.45 4.78 -2.16
C GLU A 55 -10.86 4.23 -1.96
N ALA A 56 -11.38 3.48 -2.92
CA ALA A 56 -12.71 2.87 -2.84
C ALA A 56 -12.86 1.79 -1.76
N THR A 57 -11.80 1.04 -1.42
CA THR A 57 -11.89 -0.11 -0.51
C THR A 57 -11.49 0.19 0.94
N ARG A 58 -10.54 1.11 1.14
CA ARG A 58 -9.93 1.38 2.45
C ARG A 58 -9.55 2.85 2.68
N GLY A 59 -9.64 3.70 1.66
CA GLY A 59 -9.16 5.08 1.67
C GLY A 59 -7.64 5.20 1.44
N VAL A 60 -7.23 6.36 0.97
CA VAL A 60 -5.84 6.75 0.72
C VAL A 60 -5.51 7.99 1.55
N ILE A 61 -4.34 7.97 2.20
CA ILE A 61 -3.76 9.13 2.88
C ILE A 61 -2.47 9.52 2.16
N VAL A 62 -2.41 10.74 1.63
CA VAL A 62 -1.23 11.29 0.98
C VAL A 62 -0.37 12.04 2.01
N LEU A 63 0.89 11.62 2.13
CA LEU A 63 1.91 12.27 2.94
C LEU A 63 3.16 12.52 2.08
N THR A 64 3.23 13.71 1.50
CA THR A 64 4.38 14.23 0.74
C THR A 64 5.02 15.40 1.48
N ASP A 65 6.19 15.81 0.98
CA ASP A 65 7.01 16.88 1.54
C ASP A 65 6.26 18.22 1.60
N PRO A 66 6.49 19.04 2.64
CA PRO A 66 5.90 20.37 2.76
C PRO A 66 6.67 21.40 1.93
N ASP A 67 6.79 21.13 0.63
CA ASP A 67 7.48 21.95 -0.35
C ASP A 67 6.69 22.06 -1.69
N GLY A 68 7.29 22.70 -2.69
CA GLY A 68 6.64 22.92 -3.99
C GLY A 68 6.35 21.63 -4.77
N PRO A 69 7.35 20.76 -4.98
CA PRO A 69 7.16 19.43 -5.58
C PRO A 69 6.13 18.56 -4.85
N GLY A 70 6.19 18.47 -3.53
CA GLY A 70 5.25 17.69 -2.73
C GLY A 70 3.81 18.18 -2.88
N GLU A 71 3.60 19.50 -2.96
CA GLU A 71 2.29 20.11 -3.23
C GLU A 71 1.82 19.85 -4.67
N HIS A 72 2.73 19.83 -5.66
CA HIS A 72 2.40 19.44 -7.03
C HIS A 72 1.89 18.00 -7.10
N ILE A 73 2.54 17.07 -6.39
CA ILE A 73 2.11 15.66 -6.29
C ILE A 73 0.72 15.57 -5.67
N ARG A 74 0.45 16.30 -4.57
CA ARG A 74 -0.88 16.32 -3.92
C ARG A 74 -1.97 16.73 -4.89
N ARG A 75 -1.85 17.90 -5.53
CA ARG A 75 -2.83 18.38 -6.51
C ARG A 75 -3.06 17.41 -7.66
N ARG A 76 -1.98 16.77 -8.12
CA ARG A 76 -2.06 15.77 -9.18
C ARG A 76 -2.81 14.52 -8.72
N LEU A 77 -2.57 14.04 -7.51
CA LEU A 77 -3.30 12.93 -6.93
C LEU A 77 -4.78 13.26 -6.72
N ASP A 78 -5.13 14.47 -6.30
CA ASP A 78 -6.54 14.86 -6.11
C ASP A 78 -7.31 14.86 -7.43
N ALA A 79 -6.69 15.37 -8.50
CA ALA A 79 -7.29 15.36 -9.82
C ALA A 79 -7.44 13.93 -10.39
N LEU A 80 -6.47 13.06 -10.10
CA LEU A 80 -6.44 11.70 -10.65
C LEU A 80 -7.20 10.69 -9.80
N VAL A 81 -7.27 10.88 -8.49
CA VAL A 81 -7.82 9.96 -7.48
C VAL A 81 -8.66 10.79 -6.48
N PRO A 82 -9.85 11.25 -6.88
CA PRO A 82 -10.70 12.04 -6.00
C PRO A 82 -11.07 11.27 -4.73
N GLY A 83 -11.05 11.96 -3.59
CA GLY A 83 -11.38 11.37 -2.28
C GLY A 83 -10.17 11.16 -1.37
N CYS A 84 -8.95 11.24 -1.90
CA CYS A 84 -7.73 11.14 -1.11
C CYS A 84 -7.77 12.08 0.11
N MET A 85 -7.37 11.55 1.25
CA MET A 85 -7.14 12.34 2.44
C MET A 85 -5.68 12.81 2.49
N HIS A 86 -5.40 13.89 3.20
CA HIS A 86 -4.06 14.47 3.26
C HIS A 86 -3.57 14.64 4.68
N ALA A 87 -2.42 14.04 4.96
CA ALA A 87 -1.65 14.27 6.16
C ALA A 87 -0.54 15.28 5.89
N TYR A 88 -0.28 16.15 6.87
CA TYR A 88 0.70 17.23 6.76
C TYR A 88 1.64 17.25 7.95
N VAL A 89 2.94 17.19 7.67
CA VAL A 89 3.98 17.66 8.57
C VAL A 89 4.28 19.12 8.25
N THR A 90 4.58 19.93 9.26
CA THR A 90 4.96 21.32 9.01
C THR A 90 6.37 21.39 8.41
N LYS A 91 6.66 22.46 7.68
CA LYS A 91 8.01 22.70 7.16
C LYS A 91 9.07 22.71 8.27
N ALA A 92 8.74 23.25 9.45
CA ALA A 92 9.66 23.27 10.59
C ALA A 92 9.96 21.87 11.14
N GLU A 93 8.96 20.98 11.18
CA GLU A 93 9.15 19.58 11.59
C GLU A 93 9.93 18.77 10.57
N ALA A 94 9.84 19.13 9.28
CA ALA A 94 10.47 18.44 8.16
C ALA A 94 11.81 19.05 7.74
N LEU A 95 12.34 20.05 8.47
CA LEU A 95 13.58 20.75 8.10
C LEU A 95 14.79 20.14 8.81
N SER A 96 15.79 19.72 8.05
CA SER A 96 17.10 19.33 8.59
C SER A 96 18.22 19.75 7.65
N GLY A 97 19.25 20.44 8.17
CA GLY A 97 20.42 20.84 7.38
C GLY A 97 20.12 21.72 6.16
N GLY A 98 18.99 22.43 6.14
CA GLY A 98 18.54 23.23 4.99
C GLY A 98 17.70 22.47 3.97
N HIS A 99 17.53 21.15 4.15
CA HIS A 99 16.68 20.30 3.32
C HIS A 99 15.33 20.06 4.00
N VAL A 100 14.26 20.08 3.20
CA VAL A 100 12.88 19.86 3.67
C VAL A 100 12.42 18.52 3.12
N GLY A 101 11.94 17.64 4.01
CA GLY A 101 11.44 16.32 3.62
C GLY A 101 10.81 15.56 4.79
N VAL A 102 9.82 14.71 4.50
CA VAL A 102 9.14 13.88 5.50
C VAL A 102 10.14 12.95 6.20
N GLU A 103 11.22 12.54 5.53
CA GLU A 103 12.28 11.74 6.15
C GLU A 103 13.00 12.44 7.32
N HIS A 104 12.92 13.77 7.37
CA HIS A 104 13.50 14.56 8.47
C HIS A 104 12.54 14.75 9.64
N ALA A 105 11.25 14.49 9.45
CA ALA A 105 10.27 14.58 10.52
C ALA A 105 10.56 13.58 11.65
N SER A 106 10.17 13.96 12.86
CA SER A 106 10.18 13.04 14.00
C SER A 106 9.08 11.99 13.84
N VAL A 107 9.27 10.82 14.45
CA VAL A 107 8.26 9.75 14.48
C VAL A 107 6.93 10.28 15.04
N ALA A 108 6.99 11.09 16.10
CA ALA A 108 5.82 11.72 16.71
C ALA A 108 5.11 12.71 15.77
N ALA A 109 5.86 13.49 14.98
CA ALA A 109 5.27 14.41 14.01
C ALA A 109 4.52 13.66 12.91
N VAL A 110 5.07 12.54 12.42
CA VAL A 110 4.39 11.69 11.42
C VAL A 110 3.15 10.99 12.01
N GLN A 111 3.23 10.47 13.23
CA GLN A 111 2.06 9.91 13.94
C GLN A 111 0.96 10.95 14.12
N ARG A 112 1.31 12.19 14.50
CA ARG A 112 0.38 13.31 14.63
C ARG A 112 -0.27 13.64 13.28
N ALA A 113 0.55 13.79 12.23
CA ALA A 113 0.08 14.13 10.90
C ALA A 113 -0.94 13.11 10.38
N LEU A 114 -0.66 11.82 10.58
CA LEU A 114 -1.53 10.74 10.12
C LEU A 114 -2.78 10.54 10.98
N SER A 115 -2.70 10.77 12.30
CA SER A 115 -3.86 10.61 13.21
C SER A 115 -4.86 11.76 13.15
N GLN A 116 -4.45 12.95 12.71
CA GLN A 116 -5.33 14.11 12.54
C GLN A 116 -6.26 14.01 11.32
N VAL A 117 -5.97 13.08 10.41
CA VAL A 117 -6.81 12.83 9.24
C VAL A 117 -8.10 12.15 9.70
N ARG A 118 -9.23 12.88 9.61
CA ARG A 118 -10.56 12.34 9.92
C ARG A 118 -10.92 11.25 8.91
N THR A 119 -10.74 9.99 9.29
CA THR A 119 -11.17 8.84 8.48
C THR A 119 -12.70 8.80 8.45
N HIS A 120 -13.30 9.31 7.38
CA HIS A 120 -14.75 9.20 7.19
C HIS A 120 -15.09 7.72 6.99
N GLY A 121 -15.66 7.07 8.01
CA GLY A 121 -16.24 5.72 7.91
C GLY A 121 -15.27 4.53 7.93
N PHE A 122 -13.95 4.75 8.00
CA PHE A 122 -12.97 3.67 8.13
C PHE A 122 -12.44 3.64 9.56
N ALA A 123 -13.09 2.86 10.41
CA ALA A 123 -12.74 2.71 11.81
C ALA A 123 -11.26 2.35 12.00
N VAL A 124 -10.60 3.06 12.92
CA VAL A 124 -9.36 2.61 13.55
C VAL A 124 -9.74 1.38 14.37
N ALA A 125 -9.44 0.19 13.86
CA ALA A 125 -9.66 -1.04 14.60
C ALA A 125 -8.68 -1.07 15.79
N PRO A 126 -9.13 -1.45 17.01
CA PRO A 126 -8.21 -1.82 18.07
C PRO A 126 -7.31 -2.98 17.61
N GLU A 127 -6.13 -3.07 18.21
CA GLU A 127 -5.05 -4.01 17.90
C GLU A 127 -5.55 -5.44 17.57
N GLY A 128 -5.01 -6.05 16.50
CA GLY A 128 -5.22 -7.48 16.26
C GLY A 128 -5.22 -8.01 14.82
N ARG A 129 -4.91 -7.23 13.78
CA ARG A 129 -4.64 -7.79 12.44
C ARG A 129 -3.34 -7.26 11.87
N ASN A 130 -2.25 -7.87 12.31
CA ASN A 130 -0.91 -7.65 11.74
C ASN A 130 -0.42 -8.79 10.86
N GLU A 131 -1.27 -9.79 10.61
CA GLU A 131 -0.93 -10.82 9.66
C GLU A 131 -1.38 -10.38 8.26
N PRO A 132 -0.48 -10.39 7.27
CA PRO A 132 -0.85 -10.06 5.90
C PRO A 132 -1.91 -11.06 5.43
N GLU A 133 -3.02 -10.58 4.88
CA GLU A 133 -4.10 -11.43 4.34
C GLU A 133 -3.57 -12.40 3.27
N TYR A 134 -2.53 -11.99 2.54
CA TYR A 134 -1.87 -12.78 1.52
C TYR A 134 -0.39 -12.99 1.83
N THR A 135 0.10 -14.19 1.57
CA THR A 135 1.49 -14.60 1.75
C THR A 135 2.08 -15.14 0.44
N LEU A 136 3.38 -15.45 0.41
CA LEU A 136 3.96 -16.17 -0.72
C LEU A 136 3.38 -17.58 -0.88
N ALA A 137 2.90 -18.21 0.20
CA ALA A 137 2.28 -19.53 0.14
C ALA A 137 0.98 -19.50 -0.67
N ASP A 138 0.19 -18.43 -0.56
CA ASP A 138 -1.00 -18.23 -1.39
C ASP A 138 -0.66 -18.23 -2.89
N LEU A 139 0.47 -17.62 -3.27
CA LEU A 139 0.92 -17.59 -4.68
C LEU A 139 1.44 -18.96 -5.13
N VAL A 140 2.09 -19.73 -4.25
CA VAL A 140 2.55 -21.09 -4.55
C VAL A 140 1.34 -21.99 -4.81
N ALA A 141 0.31 -21.91 -3.97
CA ALA A 141 -0.88 -22.76 -4.04
C ALA A 141 -1.62 -22.67 -5.38
N VAL A 142 -1.53 -21.53 -6.08
CA VAL A 142 -2.15 -21.33 -7.41
C VAL A 142 -1.13 -21.25 -8.55
N GLY A 143 0.13 -21.61 -8.32
CA GLY A 143 1.18 -21.62 -9.34
C GLY A 143 1.54 -20.24 -9.91
N LEU A 144 1.36 -19.18 -9.12
CA LEU A 144 1.84 -17.82 -9.43
C LEU A 144 3.30 -17.58 -9.00
N THR A 145 3.92 -18.55 -8.33
CA THR A 145 5.36 -18.61 -8.09
C THR A 145 5.80 -20.07 -8.02
N ALA A 146 7.10 -20.35 -8.14
CA ALA A 146 7.64 -21.71 -8.17
C ALA A 146 6.97 -22.63 -9.22
N HIS A 147 6.59 -22.07 -10.38
CA HIS A 147 5.97 -22.77 -11.49
C HIS A 147 6.55 -22.25 -12.81
N GLY A 148 6.70 -23.09 -13.84
CA GLY A 148 7.32 -22.70 -15.12
C GLY A 148 6.64 -21.48 -15.78
N GLU A 149 5.31 -21.47 -15.75
CA GLU A 149 4.50 -20.36 -16.28
C GLU A 149 4.20 -19.23 -15.25
N ALA A 150 4.84 -19.21 -14.08
CA ALA A 150 4.47 -18.32 -12.97
C ALA A 150 4.46 -16.83 -13.35
N ALA A 151 5.44 -16.36 -14.12
CA ALA A 151 5.52 -14.96 -14.53
C ALA A 151 4.38 -14.55 -15.46
N LYS A 152 4.01 -15.43 -16.40
CA LYS A 152 2.88 -15.24 -17.33
C LYS A 152 1.56 -15.26 -16.57
N ARG A 153 1.37 -16.25 -15.69
CA ARG A 153 0.19 -16.38 -14.84
C ARG A 153 0.01 -15.17 -13.92
N ARG A 154 1.08 -14.67 -13.28
CA ARG A 154 1.05 -13.44 -12.46
C ARG A 154 0.65 -12.22 -13.27
N ARG A 155 1.11 -12.12 -14.53
CA ARG A 155 0.72 -11.03 -15.42
C ARG A 155 -0.79 -11.08 -15.70
N GLN A 156 -1.32 -12.24 -16.08
CA GLN A 156 -2.75 -12.40 -16.39
C GLN A 156 -3.63 -12.12 -15.16
N VAL A 157 -3.30 -12.70 -14.00
CA VAL A 157 -4.04 -12.43 -12.76
C VAL A 157 -3.90 -10.97 -12.35
N GLY A 158 -2.71 -10.39 -12.49
CA GLY A 158 -2.47 -8.98 -12.21
C GLY A 158 -3.21 -8.03 -13.14
N GLU A 159 -3.43 -8.39 -14.40
CA GLU A 159 -4.25 -7.62 -15.34
C GLU A 159 -5.74 -7.65 -14.94
N LEU A 160 -6.26 -8.84 -14.60
CA LEU A 160 -7.65 -8.99 -14.14
C LEU A 160 -7.92 -8.21 -12.83
N LEU A 161 -6.94 -8.18 -11.94
CA LEU A 161 -7.00 -7.44 -10.67
C LEU A 161 -6.51 -5.99 -10.81
N GLY A 162 -6.16 -5.51 -11.99
CA GLY A 162 -5.59 -4.16 -12.16
C GLY A 162 -4.24 -3.91 -11.45
N LEU A 163 -3.66 -4.94 -10.84
CA LEU A 163 -2.41 -4.92 -10.07
C LEU A 163 -1.15 -4.77 -10.93
N GLY A 164 -1.27 -5.06 -12.24
CA GLY A 164 -0.23 -5.14 -13.27
C GLY A 164 1.01 -6.01 -12.94
N TYR A 165 2.13 -5.78 -13.63
CA TYR A 165 3.36 -6.59 -13.51
C TYR A 165 4.15 -6.45 -12.19
N GLY A 166 4.70 -7.57 -11.68
CA GLY A 166 5.64 -7.58 -10.55
C GLY A 166 6.22 -8.97 -10.28
N ASN A 167 7.32 -9.03 -9.53
CA ASN A 167 7.81 -10.30 -8.97
C ASN A 167 6.87 -10.80 -7.84
N ALA A 168 7.06 -12.03 -7.38
CA ALA A 168 6.16 -12.64 -6.39
C ALA A 168 5.99 -11.82 -5.11
N LYS A 169 7.09 -11.28 -4.57
CA LYS A 169 7.07 -10.46 -3.34
C LYS A 169 6.31 -9.16 -3.56
N ALA A 170 6.57 -8.47 -4.66
CA ALA A 170 5.87 -7.25 -5.02
C ALA A 170 4.38 -7.49 -5.27
N PHE A 171 4.02 -8.66 -5.81
CA PHE A 171 2.62 -9.04 -6.04
C PHE A 171 1.86 -9.27 -4.73
N VAL A 172 2.45 -10.03 -3.79
CA VAL A 172 1.91 -10.20 -2.43
C VAL A 172 1.75 -8.86 -1.73
N HIS A 173 2.77 -7.99 -1.83
CA HIS A 173 2.70 -6.67 -1.24
C HIS A 173 1.51 -5.88 -1.79
N LYS A 174 1.26 -5.90 -3.10
CA LYS A 174 0.13 -5.20 -3.72
C LYS A 174 -1.23 -5.77 -3.33
N LEU A 175 -1.37 -7.10 -3.26
CA LEU A 175 -2.61 -7.74 -2.80
C LEU A 175 -3.00 -7.24 -1.41
N ASN A 176 -2.03 -7.23 -0.48
CA ASN A 176 -2.23 -6.74 0.88
C ASN A 176 -2.42 -5.21 0.92
N ALA A 177 -1.56 -4.46 0.23
CA ALA A 177 -1.61 -2.99 0.23
C ALA A 177 -2.93 -2.44 -0.33
N LEU A 178 -3.63 -3.19 -1.17
CA LEU A 178 -4.90 -2.76 -1.76
C LEU A 178 -6.13 -3.42 -1.11
N HIS A 179 -5.93 -4.28 -0.10
CA HIS A 179 -6.97 -5.13 0.53
C HIS A 179 -7.85 -5.78 -0.54
N VAL A 180 -7.20 -6.41 -1.52
CA VAL A 180 -7.93 -7.12 -2.59
C VAL A 180 -8.81 -8.17 -1.91
N PRO A 181 -10.15 -8.16 -2.07
CA PRO A 181 -11.00 -9.11 -1.39
C PRO A 181 -10.68 -10.54 -1.82
N ARG A 182 -10.67 -11.50 -0.88
CA ARG A 182 -10.39 -12.92 -1.17
C ARG A 182 -11.23 -13.47 -2.33
N ALA A 183 -12.51 -13.13 -2.37
CA ALA A 183 -13.41 -13.54 -3.47
C ALA A 183 -13.03 -12.93 -4.83
N GLU A 184 -12.45 -11.73 -4.87
CA GLU A 184 -11.95 -11.12 -6.11
C GLU A 184 -10.67 -11.83 -6.58
N TRP A 185 -9.73 -12.07 -5.67
CA TRP A 185 -8.52 -12.86 -5.91
C TRP A 185 -8.84 -14.24 -6.48
N GLU A 186 -9.73 -14.99 -5.82
CA GLU A 186 -10.12 -16.35 -6.24
C GLU A 186 -10.77 -16.36 -7.63
N ARG A 187 -11.63 -15.38 -7.92
CA ARG A 187 -12.24 -15.24 -9.26
C ARG A 187 -11.18 -14.95 -10.31
N ALA A 188 -10.25 -14.02 -10.06
CA ALA A 188 -9.19 -13.70 -11.01
C ALA A 188 -8.27 -14.91 -11.28
N CYS A 189 -7.90 -15.66 -10.23
CA CYS A 189 -7.16 -16.91 -10.38
C CYS A 189 -7.94 -17.92 -11.23
N ARG A 190 -9.24 -18.13 -10.96
CA ARG A 190 -10.06 -19.07 -11.73
C ARG A 190 -10.12 -18.71 -13.21
N ILE A 191 -10.29 -17.41 -13.53
CA ILE A 191 -10.38 -16.92 -14.91
C ILE A 191 -9.02 -17.05 -15.63
N ALA A 192 -7.92 -16.63 -15.00
CA ALA A 192 -6.61 -16.63 -15.63
C ALA A 192 -5.98 -18.03 -15.78
N LEU A 193 -6.25 -18.92 -14.83
CA LEU A 193 -5.64 -20.25 -14.75
C LEU A 193 -6.55 -21.35 -15.32
N GLY A 194 -7.84 -21.05 -15.48
CA GLY A 194 -8.84 -21.96 -16.02
C GLY A 194 -8.76 -22.11 -17.54
N LYS A 195 -7.84 -22.97 -18.00
CA LYS A 195 -7.96 -23.97 -19.09
C LYS A 195 -6.61 -24.66 -19.25
N GLY A 196 -6.48 -25.84 -18.65
CA GLY A 196 -5.37 -26.78 -18.87
C GLY A 196 -4.88 -27.48 -17.60
N GLU A 197 -5.61 -28.53 -17.17
CA GLU A 197 -5.15 -29.78 -16.55
C GLU A 197 -6.27 -30.44 -15.72
N GLU A 198 -7.22 -31.07 -16.41
CA GLU A 198 -8.01 -32.16 -15.85
C GLU A 198 -7.34 -33.47 -16.33
N ARG A 199 -6.49 -34.04 -15.47
CA ARG A 199 -5.90 -35.40 -15.47
C ARG A 199 -4.90 -35.40 -14.31
N LEU A 200 -5.08 -36.10 -13.18
CA LEU A 200 -5.41 -37.51 -13.02
C LEU A 200 -5.98 -37.74 -11.60
N GLY A 201 -7.02 -38.58 -11.47
CA GLY A 201 -7.45 -39.10 -10.17
C GLY A 201 -8.84 -39.76 -10.15
N LYS A 202 -8.98 -40.85 -10.89
CA LYS A 202 -10.12 -41.80 -10.95
C LYS A 202 -10.52 -42.36 -9.55
N PRO A 203 -11.69 -42.99 -9.35
CA PRO A 203 -12.20 -44.16 -10.13
C PRO A 203 -13.36 -43.90 -11.11
#